data_AF-A0A7C7I4Q0-F1
#
_entry.id   AF-A0A7C7I4Q0-F1
#
_cell.length_a   1.000
_cell.length_b   1.000
_cell.length_c   1.000
_cell.angle_alpha   90.00
_cell.angle_beta   90.00
_cell.angle_gamma   90.00
#
_symmetry.space_group_name_H-M   'P 1'
#
loop_
_entity.id
_entity.type
_entity.pdbx_description
1 polymer ?
#
loop_
_entity_poly.entity_id
_entity_poly.type
_entity_poly.pdbx_seq_one_letter_code
_entity_poly.pdbx_strand_id
1 'polypeptide(L)' 'MIRKVLAQKIELGMTDRQVRISIGNPDEVHTTSSRHGIGEQWIYARDQGKKIYYQFEYGKLTYINK' A
#
# COMPACT_ATOMS: atom_id res chain seq x y z
N MET A 1 14.41 10.61 16.90
CA MET A 1 13.30 9.66 16.67
C MET A 1 12.22 10.17 15.69
N ILE A 2 12.21 11.48 15.34
CA ILE A 2 11.18 12.09 14.46
C ILE A 2 11.47 11.94 12.95
N ARG A 3 12.72 11.68 12.54
CA ARG A 3 13.12 11.67 11.12
C ARG A 3 12.65 10.46 10.29
N LYS A 4 12.10 9.41 10.90
CA LYS A 4 11.64 8.21 10.15
C LYS A 4 10.21 8.32 9.61
N VAL A 5 9.36 9.17 10.20
CA VAL A 5 7.96 9.36 9.76
C VAL A 5 7.85 10.21 8.49
N LEU A 6 8.83 11.09 8.23
CA LEU A 6 8.85 11.99 7.06
C LEU A 6 9.56 11.40 5.82
N ALA A 7 10.06 10.16 5.88
CA ALA A 7 10.89 9.62 4.81
C ALA A 7 10.10 8.97 3.66
N GLN A 8 8.76 8.87 3.75
CA GLN A 8 7.91 8.14 2.78
C GLN A 8 8.43 6.73 2.45
N LYS A 9 9.14 6.10 3.40
CA LYS A 9 9.77 4.79 3.18
C LYS A 9 8.75 3.71 3.45
N ILE A 10 8.38 3.00 2.40
CA ILE A 10 7.54 1.80 2.47
C ILE A 10 8.45 0.58 2.34
N GLU A 11 8.21 -0.41 3.19
CA GLU A 11 8.92 -1.69 3.20
C GLU A 11 7.91 -2.84 3.15
N LEU A 12 8.29 -3.96 2.55
CA LEU A 12 7.47 -5.17 2.55
C LEU A 12 7.24 -5.65 3.99
N GLY A 13 6.05 -6.20 4.24
CA GLY A 13 5.60 -6.65 5.55
C GLY A 13 4.96 -5.55 6.41
N MET A 14 5.05 -4.27 6.02
CA MET A 14 4.31 -3.19 6.68
C MET A 14 2.81 -3.46 6.62
N THR A 15 2.09 -3.08 7.69
CA THR A 15 0.63 -3.17 7.69
C THR A 15 0.01 -2.10 6.81
N ASP A 16 -1.19 -2.35 6.32
CA ASP A 16 -2.07 -1.37 5.67
C ASP A 16 -2.09 0.00 6.41
N ARG A 17 -2.22 -0.03 7.74
CA ARG A 17 -2.19 1.17 8.59
C ARG A 17 -0.83 1.87 8.56
N GLN A 18 0.27 1.13 8.63
CA GLN A 18 1.62 1.70 8.56
C GLN A 18 1.88 2.36 7.20
N VAL A 19 1.43 1.72 6.11
CA VAL A 19 1.52 2.29 4.77
C VAL A 19 0.69 3.57 4.67
N ARG A 20 -0.55 3.56 5.18
CA ARG A 20 -1.42 4.75 5.18
C ARG A 20 -0.83 5.92 5.95
N ILE A 21 -0.20 5.66 7.10
CA ILE A 21 0.51 6.70 7.87
C ILE A 21 1.73 7.23 7.10
N SER A 22 2.38 6.39 6.29
CA SER A 22 3.63 6.74 5.59
C SER A 22 3.41 7.52 4.30
N ILE A 23 2.37 7.20 3.53
CA ILE A 23 2.13 7.80 2.20
C ILE A 23 0.73 8.38 1.98
N GLY A 24 -0.13 8.35 3.01
CA GLY A 24 -1.50 8.83 2.92
C GLY A 24 -2.48 7.77 2.43
N ASN A 25 -3.66 8.22 2.01
CA ASN A 25 -4.70 7.34 1.49
C ASN A 25 -4.47 7.07 0.00
N PRO A 26 -4.78 5.84 -0.48
CA PRO A 26 -4.79 5.56 -1.91
C PRO A 26 -5.97 6.25 -2.61
N ASP A 27 -5.83 6.42 -3.92
CA ASP A 27 -6.90 6.95 -4.77
C ASP A 27 -7.99 5.91 -5.00
N GLU A 28 -7.60 4.64 -5.17
CA GLU A 28 -8.50 3.50 -5.33
C GLU A 28 -8.04 2.31 -4.47
N VAL A 29 -9.01 1.55 -3.95
CA VAL A 29 -8.77 0.30 -3.23
C VAL A 29 -9.65 -0.80 -3.81
N HIS A 30 -9.02 -1.89 -4.25
CA HIS A 30 -9.71 -3.12 -4.60
C HIS A 30 -9.47 -4.16 -3.51
N THR A 31 -10.54 -4.75 -2.99
CA THR A 31 -10.47 -5.79 -1.95
C THR A 31 -10.99 -7.10 -2.51
N THR A 32 -10.24 -8.17 -2.32
CA THR A 32 -10.61 -9.54 -2.70
C THR A 32 -10.63 -10.40 -1.45
N SER A 33 -11.78 -11.02 -1.17
CA SER A 33 -11.93 -11.98 -0.07
C SER A 33 -12.42 -13.31 -0.64
N SER A 34 -11.71 -14.39 -0.33
CA SER A 34 -12.09 -15.75 -0.75
C SER A 34 -11.75 -16.77 0.33
N ARG A 35 -12.13 -18.03 0.12
CA ARG A 35 -11.72 -19.15 0.98
C ARG A 35 -10.19 -19.33 1.07
N HIS A 36 -9.44 -18.78 0.11
CA HIS A 36 -7.99 -18.91 0.02
C HIS A 36 -7.24 -17.72 0.63
N GLY A 37 -7.96 -16.70 1.09
CA GLY A 37 -7.38 -15.56 1.80
C GLY A 37 -8.03 -14.22 1.48
N ILE A 38 -7.48 -13.20 2.12
CA ILE A 38 -7.88 -11.80 1.96
C ILE A 38 -6.71 -11.04 1.34
N GLY A 39 -6.96 -10.39 0.21
CA GLY A 39 -6.02 -9.53 -0.48
C GLY A 39 -6.58 -8.14 -0.73
N GLU A 40 -5.72 -7.15 -0.74
CA GLU A 40 -6.06 -5.78 -1.13
C GLU A 40 -5.06 -5.24 -2.14
N GLN A 41 -5.54 -4.42 -3.06
CA GLN A 41 -4.71 -3.67 -3.99
C GLN A 41 -5.03 -2.19 -3.84
N TRP A 42 -4.01 -1.42 -3.47
CA TRP A 42 -4.11 0.02 -3.34
C TRP A 42 -3.45 0.67 -4.54
N ILE A 43 -4.13 1.63 -5.14
CA ILE A 43 -3.69 2.32 -6.36
C ILE A 43 -3.45 3.79 -6.03
N TYR A 44 -2.28 4.28 -6.41
CA TYR A 44 -1.91 5.69 -6.33
C TYR A 44 -1.64 6.23 -7.73
N ALA A 45 -2.49 7.12 -8.21
CA ALA A 45 -2.28 7.87 -9.43
C ALA A 45 -1.15 8.89 -9.24
N ARG A 46 -0.30 9.00 -10.26
CA ARG A 46 0.75 10.00 -10.37
C ARG A 46 0.52 10.81 -11.63
N ASP A 47 1.24 11.92 -11.73
CA ASP A 47 1.21 12.76 -12.93
C ASP A 47 1.53 11.96 -14.19
N GLN A 48 0.98 12.39 -15.33
CA GLN A 48 1.18 11.78 -16.64
C GLN A 48 0.59 10.36 -16.78
N GLY A 49 -0.41 10.01 -15.96
CA GLY A 49 -1.14 8.74 -16.07
C GLY A 49 -0.40 7.52 -15.53
N LYS A 50 0.72 7.71 -14.83
CA LYS A 50 1.42 6.62 -14.14
C LYS A 50 0.64 6.21 -12.89
N LYS A 51 0.64 4.92 -12.55
CA LYS A 51 0.00 4.38 -11.35
C LYS A 51 0.99 3.51 -10.59
N ILE A 52 1.03 3.66 -9.27
CA ILE A 52 1.77 2.78 -8.38
C ILE A 52 0.77 1.88 -7.66
N TYR A 53 1.06 0.59 -7.62
CA TYR A 53 0.20 -0.43 -7.02
C TYR A 53 0.89 -1.05 -5.81
N TYR A 54 0.16 -1.14 -4.70
CA TYR A 54 0.60 -1.79 -3.46
C TYR A 54 -0.33 -2.96 -3.18
N GLN A 55 0.21 -4.18 -3.17
CA GLN A 55 -0.56 -5.39 -2.88
C GLN A 55 -0.39 -5.79 -1.43
N PHE A 56 -1.49 -6.12 -0.77
CA PHE A 56 -1.52 -6.61 0.59
C PHE A 56 -2.12 -8.01 0.61
N GLU A 57 -1.58 -8.86 1.47
CA GLU A 57 -2.19 -10.13 1.85
C GLU A 57 -2.32 -10.17 3.38
N TYR A 58 -3.52 -10.48 3.87
CA TYR A 58 -3.84 -10.48 5.30
C TYR A 58 -3.40 -9.19 6.03
N GLY A 59 -3.58 -8.04 5.36
CA GLY A 59 -3.24 -6.72 5.89
C GLY A 59 -1.75 -6.37 5.88
N LYS A 60 -0.88 -7.20 5.27
CA LYS A 60 0.56 -6.93 5.13
C LYS A 60 0.95 -6.69 3.69
N LEU A 61 1.76 -5.67 3.45
CA LEU A 61 2.28 -5.35 2.13
C LEU A 61 3.20 -6.45 1.61
N THR A 62 2.85 -7.08 0.50
CA THR A 62 3.62 -8.18 -0.10
C THR A 62 4.32 -7.79 -1.39
N TYR A 63 3.80 -6.80 -2.11
CA TYR A 63 4.34 -6.40 -3.41
C TYR A 63 4.11 -4.93 -3.74
N ILE A 64 5.05 -4.33 -4.47
CA ILE A 64 4.99 -2.94 -4.95
C ILE A 64 5.32 -2.93 -6.45
N ASN A 65 4.44 -2.35 -7.26
CA ASN A 65 4.62 -2.12 -8.69
C ASN A 65 4.60 -0.61 -8.98
N LYS A 66 5.61 -0.06 -9.67
CA LYS A 66 5.82 1.39 -9.88
C LYS A 66 5.90 1.76 -11.34
#